data_AF-A0A5B8XVZ3-F1
#
_entry.id   AF-A0A5B8XVZ3-F1
#
_cell.length_a   1.000
_cell.length_b   1.000
_cell.length_c   1.000
_cell.angle_alpha   90.00
_cell.angle_beta   90.00
_cell.angle_gamma   90.00
#
_symmetry.space_group_name_H-M   'P 1'
#
loop_
_entity.id
_entity.type
_entity.pdbx_description
1 polymer ?
#
loop_
_entity_poly.entity_id
_entity_poly.type
_entity_poly.pdbx_seq_one_letter_code
_entity_poly.pdbx_strand_id
1 'polypeptide(L)'
;MKRVFRIAAVIYVLTLSALIVAYIHVSVVQVEVALHLQAPKVWYKDAPNALRGVIMDGPTGRMLTGARLNFTQGEESFSKGKSEGHGYVQMPIEAPKAGRLSANVRVEHTSIEPYTAPFEVEVAAGVPAWQWPKLKTRVVPEPGRSTEVKDPSHTGELRVEPMLASKELVRGLPNTVWFRVIDTAGAPVDARVEVEKLSGLQDLELPQTIIVQHGLFSLNLQPVTALKLEFKAVDGERMGESEVWLTSVAAQYVLRMQESFLTPEGSAKGHVQALTRQSGLLVDTYIDGHWQAASAFRVANHEGGIEVFHGPGRMARVQIYESFFGVGTAWDSRYVVLTDELGVKGCRDALRHALRLVDTAGQKVWAEAMMWRVGGFELRECNRVLEATLQLIPTNFEEPPVLLSTKAQDQEKLDAWIAEVQGRIMIAIVFALLIGFLFVVVLVVQGVAARRTQAMAMLEASDLEDGEDEIIERFGPLLFYTQVAILLGTVGLFGAGLVLILGLL
;
A
#
# COMPACT_ATOMS: atom_id res chain seq x y z
N MET A 1 -59.25 32.89 9.45
CA MET A 1 -58.16 33.15 8.48
C MET A 1 -56.79 33.38 9.12
N LYS A 2 -56.58 34.33 10.04
CA LYS A 2 -55.24 34.67 10.59
C LYS A 2 -54.47 33.50 11.25
N ARG A 3 -55.15 32.53 11.90
CA ARG A 3 -54.49 31.35 12.53
C ARG A 3 -53.99 30.33 11.50
N VAL A 4 -54.78 30.04 10.46
CA VAL A 4 -54.42 29.09 9.39
C VAL A 4 -53.18 29.57 8.64
N PHE A 5 -53.10 30.87 8.38
CA PHE A 5 -51.99 31.49 7.67
C PHE A 5 -50.68 31.46 8.46
N ARG A 6 -50.75 31.69 9.79
CA ARG A 6 -49.58 31.57 10.68
C ARG A 6 -49.07 30.13 10.75
N ILE A 7 -49.97 29.15 10.83
CA ILE A 7 -49.60 27.73 10.86
C ILE A 7 -48.94 27.32 9.54
N ALA A 8 -49.48 27.75 8.40
CA ALA A 8 -48.90 27.47 7.07
C ALA A 8 -47.48 28.07 6.92
N ALA A 9 -47.27 29.31 7.37
CA ALA A 9 -45.95 29.95 7.33
C ALA A 9 -44.92 29.23 8.23
N VAL A 10 -45.34 28.78 9.43
CA VAL A 10 -44.46 28.01 10.33
C VAL A 10 -44.09 26.65 9.71
N ILE A 11 -45.07 25.94 9.13
CA ILE A 11 -44.81 24.67 8.44
C ILE A 11 -43.84 24.87 7.27
N TYR A 12 -44.03 25.92 6.48
CA TYR A 12 -43.12 26.26 5.37
C TYR A 12 -41.68 26.49 5.82
N VAL A 13 -41.46 27.34 6.84
CA VAL A 13 -40.12 27.62 7.38
C VAL A 13 -39.47 26.35 7.95
N LEU A 14 -40.23 25.53 8.67
CA LEU A 14 -39.74 24.25 9.18
C LEU A 14 -39.33 23.29 8.04
N THR A 15 -40.11 23.25 6.96
CA THR A 15 -39.86 22.38 5.81
C THR A 15 -38.61 22.82 5.05
N LEU A 16 -38.47 24.13 4.80
CA LEU A 16 -37.29 24.70 4.15
C LEU A 16 -36.03 24.49 5.00
N SER A 17 -36.13 24.71 6.31
CA SER A 17 -35.02 24.46 7.25
C SER A 17 -34.62 22.99 7.26
N ALA A 18 -35.59 22.07 7.26
CA ALA A 18 -35.33 20.62 7.18
C ALA A 18 -34.65 20.23 5.87
N LEU A 19 -35.03 20.81 4.73
CA LEU A 19 -34.38 20.58 3.44
C LEU A 19 -32.93 21.08 3.41
N ILE A 20 -32.65 22.25 3.98
CA ILE A 20 -31.29 22.80 4.09
C ILE A 20 -30.43 21.93 5.01
N VAL A 21 -30.97 21.52 6.16
CA VAL A 21 -30.27 20.62 7.08
C VAL A 21 -29.99 19.27 6.41
N ALA A 22 -30.96 18.71 5.67
CA ALA A 22 -30.77 17.48 4.92
C ALA A 22 -29.69 17.63 3.84
N TYR A 23 -29.67 18.75 3.12
CA TYR A 23 -28.63 19.05 2.13
C TYR A 23 -27.24 19.05 2.78
N ILE A 24 -27.06 19.79 3.87
CA ILE A 24 -25.78 19.85 4.61
C ILE A 24 -25.39 18.47 5.14
N HIS A 25 -26.36 17.70 5.67
CA HIS A 25 -26.10 16.37 6.22
C HIS A 25 -25.63 15.39 5.15
N VAL A 26 -26.21 15.43 3.94
CA VAL A 26 -25.76 14.62 2.80
C VAL A 26 -24.35 15.02 2.36
N SER A 27 -24.01 16.32 2.39
CA SER A 27 -22.69 16.83 2.00
C SER A 27 -21.54 16.38 2.90
N VAL A 28 -21.82 15.94 4.13
CA VAL A 28 -20.80 15.49 5.09
C VAL A 28 -20.70 13.97 5.20
N VAL A 29 -21.48 13.22 4.41
CA VAL A 29 -21.38 11.76 4.35
C VAL A 29 -20.00 11.39 3.78
N GLN A 30 -19.36 10.40 4.38
CA GLN A 30 -18.03 9.90 4.00
C GLN A 30 -18.09 8.38 3.84
N VAL A 31 -17.11 7.81 3.13
CA VAL A 31 -16.97 6.36 2.98
C VAL A 31 -16.74 5.76 4.36
N GLU A 32 -17.65 4.92 4.85
CA GLU A 32 -17.60 4.40 6.23
C GLU A 32 -16.46 3.39 6.46
N VAL A 33 -16.14 2.57 5.46
CA VAL A 33 -15.15 1.49 5.57
C VAL A 33 -14.24 1.48 4.36
N ALA A 34 -12.93 1.47 4.59
CA ALA A 34 -11.94 1.27 3.56
C ALA A 34 -11.24 -0.08 3.78
N LEU A 35 -11.37 -0.98 2.81
CA LEU A 35 -10.76 -2.29 2.82
C LEU A 35 -9.60 -2.31 1.83
N HIS A 36 -8.43 -2.76 2.29
CA HIS A 36 -7.26 -2.95 1.45
C HIS A 36 -6.66 -4.34 1.71
N LEU A 37 -6.80 -5.23 0.74
CA LEU A 37 -6.35 -6.62 0.81
C LEU A 37 -5.35 -6.91 -0.32
N GLN A 38 -4.30 -7.64 0.04
CA GLN A 38 -3.26 -8.14 -0.86
C GLN A 38 -3.24 -9.67 -0.78
N ALA A 39 -3.14 -10.30 -1.95
CA ALA A 39 -3.09 -11.76 -2.10
C ALA A 39 -2.41 -12.12 -3.44
N PRO A 40 -2.04 -13.39 -3.66
CA PRO A 40 -1.64 -13.87 -4.98
C PRO A 40 -2.68 -13.55 -6.05
N LYS A 41 -2.23 -13.21 -7.27
CA LYS A 41 -3.12 -13.00 -8.44
C LYS A 41 -3.85 -14.27 -8.87
N VAL A 42 -3.19 -15.41 -8.66
CA VAL A 42 -3.73 -16.75 -8.93
C VAL A 42 -3.67 -17.52 -7.63
N TRP A 43 -4.81 -18.10 -7.24
CA TRP A 43 -4.92 -18.98 -6.10
C TRP A 43 -4.80 -20.43 -6.53
N TYR A 44 -4.43 -21.30 -5.60
CA TYR A 44 -4.36 -22.74 -5.83
C TYR A 44 -5.35 -23.46 -4.91
N LYS A 45 -6.12 -24.37 -5.49
CA LYS A 45 -7.22 -25.07 -4.80
C LYS A 45 -6.77 -25.82 -3.54
N ASP A 46 -5.65 -26.55 -3.65
CA ASP A 46 -5.16 -27.46 -2.61
C ASP A 46 -3.85 -26.96 -1.99
N ALA A 47 -3.60 -25.65 -2.02
CA ALA A 47 -2.44 -25.03 -1.39
C ALA A 47 -2.84 -23.75 -0.64
N PRO A 48 -2.15 -23.41 0.46
CA PRO A 48 -2.43 -22.17 1.17
C PRO A 48 -2.14 -20.96 0.29
N ASN A 49 -3.08 -20.02 0.22
CA ASN A 49 -2.91 -18.74 -0.48
C ASN A 49 -2.83 -17.63 0.56
N ALA A 50 -1.69 -16.98 0.70
CA ALA A 50 -1.56 -15.92 1.70
C ALA A 50 -2.52 -14.76 1.41
N LEU A 51 -3.14 -14.24 2.46
CA LEU A 51 -3.83 -12.97 2.45
C LEU A 51 -3.23 -12.10 3.55
N ARG A 52 -2.98 -10.84 3.22
CA ARG A 52 -2.79 -9.80 4.22
C ARG A 52 -3.56 -8.54 3.87
N GLY A 53 -3.96 -7.77 4.86
CA GLY A 53 -4.70 -6.55 4.61
C GLY A 53 -4.88 -5.65 5.82
N VAL A 54 -5.58 -4.55 5.59
CA VAL A 54 -6.07 -3.63 6.62
C VAL A 54 -7.55 -3.34 6.39
N ILE A 55 -8.26 -3.19 7.48
CA ILE A 55 -9.64 -2.71 7.51
C ILE A 55 -9.59 -1.38 8.25
N MET A 56 -10.06 -0.32 7.62
CA MET A 56 -10.01 1.03 8.19
C MET A 56 -11.42 1.61 8.31
N ASP A 57 -11.60 2.35 9.39
CA ASP A 57 -12.66 3.34 9.54
C ASP A 57 -12.37 4.48 8.55
N GLY A 58 -13.20 4.62 7.53
CA GLY A 58 -12.91 5.49 6.39
C GLY A 58 -12.81 6.98 6.77
N PRO A 59 -13.71 7.54 7.60
CA PRO A 59 -13.60 8.92 8.10
C PRO A 59 -12.33 9.21 8.88
N THR A 60 -11.94 8.31 9.79
CA THR A 60 -10.82 8.57 10.71
C THR A 60 -9.48 8.06 10.19
N GLY A 61 -9.49 7.20 9.17
CA GLY A 61 -8.32 6.46 8.70
C GLY A 61 -7.76 5.47 9.72
N ARG A 62 -8.49 5.23 10.83
CA ARG A 62 -8.03 4.35 11.91
C ARG A 62 -8.20 2.90 11.50
N MET A 63 -7.16 2.09 11.68
CA MET A 63 -7.25 0.64 11.51
C MET A 63 -8.20 0.06 12.57
N LEU A 64 -9.17 -0.72 12.11
CA LEU A 64 -10.11 -1.43 12.96
C LEU A 64 -9.45 -2.69 13.49
N THR A 65 -9.30 -2.79 14.81
CA THR A 65 -8.79 -3.99 15.48
C THR A 65 -9.96 -4.92 15.82
N GLY A 66 -9.78 -6.21 15.61
CA GLY A 66 -10.79 -7.20 15.90
C GLY A 66 -12.00 -7.25 14.97
N ALA A 67 -11.95 -6.56 13.83
CA ALA A 67 -12.96 -6.68 12.78
C ALA A 67 -12.89 -8.07 12.13
N ARG A 68 -14.04 -8.73 11.99
CA ARG A 68 -14.14 -10.05 11.38
C ARG A 68 -14.22 -9.91 9.86
N LEU A 69 -13.52 -10.79 9.16
CA LEU A 69 -13.49 -10.87 7.72
C LEU A 69 -14.05 -12.23 7.30
N ASN A 70 -15.10 -12.27 6.48
CA ASN A 70 -15.70 -13.50 5.98
C ASN A 70 -15.68 -13.48 4.45
N PHE A 71 -15.05 -14.48 3.84
CA PHE A 71 -15.08 -14.70 2.41
C PHE A 71 -16.25 -15.62 2.07
N THR A 72 -17.10 -15.20 1.14
CA THR A 72 -18.29 -15.96 0.73
C THR A 72 -18.41 -16.08 -0.79
N GLN A 73 -18.91 -17.23 -1.25
CA GLN A 73 -19.37 -17.43 -2.62
C GLN A 73 -20.88 -17.72 -2.56
N GLY A 74 -21.69 -16.75 -3.01
CA GLY A 74 -23.12 -16.76 -2.69
C GLY A 74 -23.33 -16.62 -1.18
N GLU A 75 -24.06 -17.55 -0.58
CA GLU A 75 -24.31 -17.59 0.88
C GLU A 75 -23.28 -18.44 1.65
N GLU A 76 -22.48 -19.25 0.97
CA GLU A 76 -21.52 -20.15 1.60
C GLU A 76 -20.23 -19.41 1.95
N SER A 77 -19.80 -19.52 3.21
CA SER A 77 -18.50 -19.01 3.66
C SER A 77 -17.44 -20.08 3.52
N PHE A 78 -16.35 -19.77 2.81
CA PHE A 78 -15.24 -20.70 2.60
C PHE A 78 -13.97 -20.30 3.35
N SER A 79 -13.87 -19.05 3.82
CA SER A 79 -12.72 -18.62 4.63
C SER A 79 -13.11 -17.50 5.58
N LYS A 80 -12.50 -17.48 6.77
CA LYS A 80 -12.79 -16.51 7.83
C LYS A 80 -11.51 -16.05 8.50
N GLY A 81 -11.41 -14.76 8.74
CA GLY A 81 -10.29 -14.12 9.41
C GLY A 81 -10.74 -13.00 10.32
N LYS A 82 -9.78 -12.34 10.95
CA LYS A 82 -10.01 -11.22 11.83
C LYS A 82 -8.80 -10.29 11.80
N SER A 83 -9.00 -8.99 11.90
CA SER A 83 -7.89 -8.07 12.15
C SER A 83 -7.39 -8.24 13.58
N GLU A 84 -6.07 -8.31 13.75
CA GLU A 84 -5.47 -8.55 15.05
C GLU A 84 -5.33 -7.25 15.86
N GLY A 85 -4.71 -7.32 17.04
CA GLY A 85 -4.52 -6.17 17.93
C GLY A 85 -3.68 -5.04 17.31
N HIS A 86 -2.88 -5.34 16.27
CA HIS A 86 -2.12 -4.36 15.49
C HIS A 86 -2.88 -3.76 14.30
N GLY A 87 -4.10 -4.25 14.01
CA GLY A 87 -4.98 -3.74 12.95
C GLY A 87 -4.80 -4.40 11.59
N TYR A 88 -3.79 -5.27 11.41
CA TYR A 88 -3.61 -6.05 10.19
C TYR A 88 -4.43 -7.33 10.23
N VAL A 89 -4.91 -7.74 9.06
CA VAL A 89 -5.43 -9.08 8.78
C VAL A 89 -4.30 -9.87 8.15
N GLN A 90 -4.05 -11.09 8.65
CA GLN A 90 -3.14 -12.06 8.07
C GLN A 90 -3.76 -13.44 8.20
N MET A 91 -3.89 -14.15 7.08
CA MET A 91 -4.45 -15.51 7.10
C MET A 91 -4.10 -16.25 5.81
N PRO A 92 -3.97 -17.59 5.87
CA PRO A 92 -4.08 -18.40 4.67
C PRO A 92 -5.54 -18.45 4.18
N ILE A 93 -5.73 -18.50 2.87
CA ILE A 93 -7.01 -18.74 2.20
C ILE A 93 -6.92 -20.05 1.43
N GLU A 94 -7.88 -20.94 1.67
CA GLU A 94 -8.11 -22.13 0.86
C GLU A 94 -9.18 -21.84 -0.18
N ALA A 95 -8.88 -22.11 -1.44
CA ALA A 95 -9.81 -21.82 -2.53
C ALA A 95 -10.77 -23.01 -2.73
N PRO A 96 -12.10 -22.80 -2.76
CA PRO A 96 -13.07 -23.89 -2.72
C PRO A 96 -13.07 -24.74 -4.01
N LYS A 97 -12.79 -24.14 -5.17
CA LYS A 97 -12.78 -24.82 -6.47
C LYS A 97 -11.87 -24.11 -7.47
N ALA A 98 -11.34 -24.89 -8.41
CA ALA A 98 -10.59 -24.37 -9.55
C ALA A 98 -11.52 -23.64 -10.55
N GLY A 99 -10.97 -22.69 -11.30
CA GLY A 99 -11.66 -21.81 -12.24
C GLY A 99 -11.73 -20.36 -11.74
N ARG A 100 -12.47 -19.51 -12.46
CA ARG A 100 -12.72 -18.13 -12.04
C ARG A 100 -13.62 -18.12 -10.81
N LEU A 101 -13.12 -17.56 -9.71
CA LEU A 101 -13.86 -17.37 -8.47
C LEU A 101 -14.34 -15.92 -8.41
N SER A 102 -15.66 -15.72 -8.44
CA SER A 102 -16.32 -14.45 -8.12
C SER A 102 -16.97 -14.62 -6.75
N ALA A 103 -16.59 -13.76 -5.80
CA ALA A 103 -16.88 -13.91 -4.38
C ALA A 103 -16.99 -12.54 -3.69
N ASN A 104 -17.42 -12.53 -2.43
CA ASN A 104 -17.54 -11.33 -1.61
C ASN A 104 -16.67 -11.43 -0.36
N VAL A 105 -16.17 -10.29 0.09
CA VAL A 105 -15.59 -10.10 1.42
C VAL A 105 -16.57 -9.31 2.26
N ARG A 106 -17.07 -9.94 3.33
CA ARG A 106 -17.93 -9.31 4.32
C ARG A 106 -17.11 -8.95 5.57
N VAL A 107 -17.23 -7.70 6.00
CA VAL A 107 -16.56 -7.13 7.15
C VAL A 107 -17.58 -6.84 8.24
N GLU A 108 -17.32 -7.29 9.46
CA GLU A 108 -18.18 -7.04 10.62
C GLU A 108 -17.35 -6.54 11.80
N HIS A 109 -17.79 -5.45 12.42
CA HIS A 109 -17.16 -4.89 13.61
C HIS A 109 -18.17 -4.05 14.40
N THR A 110 -17.97 -3.88 15.70
CA THR A 110 -18.94 -3.19 16.58
C THR A 110 -19.08 -1.70 16.31
N SER A 111 -18.13 -1.11 15.58
CA SER A 111 -18.06 0.34 15.32
C SER A 111 -18.44 0.75 13.90
N ILE A 112 -18.83 -0.19 13.05
CA ILE A 112 -19.22 0.06 11.65
C ILE A 112 -20.40 -0.82 11.27
N GLU A 113 -21.20 -0.40 10.30
CA GLU A 113 -22.21 -1.27 9.72
C GLU A 113 -21.56 -2.43 8.94
N PRO A 114 -22.24 -3.60 8.81
CA PRO A 114 -21.72 -4.71 8.02
C PRO A 114 -21.44 -4.28 6.59
N TYR A 115 -20.17 -4.32 6.19
CA TYR A 115 -19.71 -3.89 4.88
C TYR A 115 -19.41 -5.10 3.99
N THR A 116 -19.78 -5.04 2.71
CA THR A 116 -19.53 -6.14 1.76
C THR A 116 -18.94 -5.60 0.46
N ALA A 117 -17.85 -6.21 0.00
CA ALA A 117 -17.18 -5.84 -1.25
C ALA A 117 -16.95 -7.08 -2.13
N PRO A 118 -17.30 -7.03 -3.43
CA PRO A 118 -17.03 -8.12 -4.36
C PRO A 118 -15.56 -8.16 -4.75
N PHE A 119 -15.06 -9.34 -5.09
CA PHE A 119 -13.74 -9.53 -5.71
C PHE A 119 -13.76 -10.72 -6.66
N GLU A 120 -12.77 -10.75 -7.55
CA GLU A 120 -12.58 -11.87 -8.46
C GLU A 120 -11.12 -12.33 -8.49
N VAL A 121 -10.92 -13.63 -8.59
CA VAL A 121 -9.59 -14.24 -8.65
C VAL A 121 -9.61 -15.51 -9.49
N GLU A 122 -8.50 -15.80 -10.15
CA GLU A 122 -8.32 -17.07 -10.86
C GLU A 122 -7.83 -18.14 -9.88
N VAL A 123 -8.47 -19.31 -9.87
CA VAL A 123 -8.04 -20.46 -9.07
C VAL A 123 -7.53 -21.56 -10.00
N ALA A 124 -6.23 -21.83 -9.93
CA ALA A 124 -5.62 -22.93 -10.64
C ALA A 124 -5.77 -24.26 -9.86
N ALA A 125 -5.80 -25.37 -10.60
CA ALA A 125 -5.97 -26.71 -10.03
C ALA A 125 -4.73 -27.19 -9.25
N GLY A 126 -3.55 -26.65 -9.53
CA GLY A 126 -2.32 -27.03 -8.85
C GLY A 126 -1.25 -25.96 -8.98
N VAL A 127 -0.30 -25.98 -8.03
CA VAL A 127 0.85 -25.08 -8.04
C VAL A 127 1.74 -25.45 -9.23
N PRO A 128 2.10 -24.50 -10.11
CA PRO A 128 2.99 -24.78 -11.22
C PRO A 128 4.36 -25.21 -10.70
N ALA A 129 5.11 -25.92 -11.54
CA ALA A 129 6.52 -26.15 -11.25
C ALA A 129 7.21 -24.80 -11.05
N TRP A 130 7.96 -24.67 -9.95
CA TRP A 130 8.75 -23.47 -9.63
C TRP A 130 9.47 -22.94 -10.86
N GLN A 131 9.26 -21.66 -11.13
CA GLN A 131 10.00 -20.91 -12.13
C GLN A 131 10.87 -19.88 -11.42
N TRP A 132 12.09 -19.71 -11.94
CA TRP A 132 13.05 -18.79 -11.36
C TRP A 132 12.51 -17.37 -11.33
N PRO A 133 12.60 -16.67 -10.18
CA PRO A 133 12.30 -15.26 -10.13
C PRO A 133 13.30 -14.52 -11.02
N LYS A 134 12.78 -13.61 -11.84
CA LYS A 134 13.62 -12.66 -12.57
C LYS A 134 14.24 -11.71 -11.56
N LEU A 135 15.52 -11.38 -11.72
CA LEU A 135 16.17 -10.36 -10.91
C LEU A 135 15.36 -9.07 -10.99
N LYS A 136 14.97 -8.53 -9.83
CA LYS A 136 14.39 -7.20 -9.70
C LYS A 136 15.29 -6.40 -8.78
N THR A 137 15.70 -5.22 -9.22
CA THR A 137 16.48 -4.25 -8.43
C THR A 137 15.52 -3.33 -7.68
N ARG A 138 15.94 -2.80 -6.53
CA ARG A 138 15.16 -1.78 -5.80
C ARG A 138 15.26 -0.40 -6.47
N VAL A 139 16.31 -0.19 -7.27
CA VAL A 139 16.50 1.04 -8.02
C VAL A 139 15.59 1.04 -9.26
N VAL A 140 14.61 1.94 -9.28
CA VAL A 140 13.90 2.32 -10.51
C VAL A 140 14.87 3.16 -11.34
N PRO A 141 15.16 2.81 -12.60
CA PRO A 141 16.04 3.62 -13.44
C PRO A 141 15.40 5.00 -13.67
N GLU A 142 16.02 6.05 -13.12
CA GLU A 142 15.65 7.44 -13.44
C GLU A 142 16.16 7.80 -14.85
N PRO A 143 15.35 8.41 -15.73
CA PRO A 143 15.81 8.85 -17.04
C PRO A 143 16.96 9.85 -16.90
N GLY A 144 18.12 9.57 -17.53
CA GLY A 144 19.27 10.48 -17.57
C GLY A 144 20.31 10.30 -16.46
N ARG A 145 20.09 9.42 -15.48
CA ARG A 145 21.12 8.95 -14.55
C ARG A 145 21.47 7.50 -14.89
N SER A 146 22.72 7.24 -15.26
CA SER A 146 23.18 5.85 -15.35
C SER A 146 23.08 5.22 -13.97
N THR A 147 22.14 4.29 -13.85
CA THR A 147 21.97 3.35 -12.74
C THR A 147 22.69 2.04 -13.04
N GLU A 148 23.54 2.00 -14.08
CA GLU A 148 24.26 0.80 -14.47
C GLU A 148 25.19 0.36 -13.34
N VAL A 149 24.82 -0.78 -12.76
CA VAL A 149 25.69 -1.58 -11.92
C VAL A 149 26.91 -1.95 -12.77
N LYS A 150 28.04 -1.27 -12.56
CA LYS A 150 29.28 -1.57 -13.28
C LYS A 150 29.71 -3.00 -12.99
N ASP A 151 30.06 -3.73 -14.04
CA ASP A 151 30.66 -5.04 -13.86
C ASP A 151 32.06 -4.93 -13.26
N PRO A 152 32.47 -5.91 -12.44
CA PRO A 152 33.81 -5.93 -11.89
C PRO A 152 34.85 -5.92 -13.02
N SER A 153 35.89 -5.10 -12.89
CA SER A 153 37.06 -5.18 -13.77
C SER A 153 38.18 -5.91 -13.05
N HIS A 154 39.05 -6.58 -13.80
CA HIS A 154 40.16 -7.33 -13.24
C HIS A 154 41.36 -7.35 -14.18
N THR A 155 42.53 -7.60 -13.61
CA THR A 155 43.80 -7.86 -14.31
C THR A 155 44.49 -9.06 -13.67
N GLY A 156 45.35 -9.75 -14.43
CA GLY A 156 46.09 -10.92 -13.95
C GLY A 156 45.30 -12.24 -14.02
N GLU A 157 45.75 -13.23 -13.26
CA GLU A 157 45.26 -14.61 -13.32
C GLU A 157 44.16 -14.94 -12.31
N LEU A 158 44.02 -14.09 -11.29
CA LEU A 158 43.04 -14.24 -10.21
C LEU A 158 42.03 -13.11 -10.24
N ARG A 159 40.78 -13.41 -9.88
CA ARG A 159 39.68 -12.46 -9.89
C ARG A 159 38.92 -12.55 -8.58
N VAL A 160 38.59 -11.40 -8.00
CA VAL A 160 37.72 -11.28 -6.83
C VAL A 160 36.37 -10.72 -7.27
N GLU A 161 35.30 -11.47 -7.01
CA GLU A 161 33.95 -11.10 -7.45
C GLU A 161 32.95 -11.19 -6.30
N PRO A 162 31.97 -10.27 -6.21
CA PRO A 162 30.94 -10.32 -5.19
C PRO A 162 29.94 -11.45 -5.49
N MET A 163 29.55 -12.18 -4.46
CA MET A 163 28.50 -13.21 -4.51
C MET A 163 27.13 -12.63 -4.17
N LEU A 164 26.84 -11.43 -4.65
CA LEU A 164 25.58 -10.72 -4.38
C LEU A 164 24.92 -10.38 -5.73
N ALA A 165 23.86 -11.09 -6.08
CA ALA A 165 23.23 -10.98 -7.40
C ALA A 165 22.77 -9.56 -7.76
N SER A 166 22.25 -8.81 -6.78
CA SER A 166 21.78 -7.43 -6.99
C SER A 166 22.92 -6.40 -7.01
N LYS A 167 24.07 -6.72 -6.42
CA LYS A 167 25.14 -5.77 -6.04
C LYS A 167 24.62 -4.53 -5.26
N GLU A 168 23.46 -4.65 -4.61
CA GLU A 168 22.83 -3.60 -3.80
C GLU A 168 23.05 -3.84 -2.30
N LEU A 169 23.52 -2.82 -1.60
CA LEU A 169 23.70 -2.80 -0.15
C LEU A 169 22.74 -1.81 0.51
N VAL A 170 22.20 -2.16 1.66
CA VAL A 170 21.33 -1.26 2.41
C VAL A 170 22.14 -0.19 3.12
N ARG A 171 21.84 1.07 2.83
CA ARG A 171 22.56 2.21 3.40
C ARG A 171 22.35 2.31 4.91
N GLY A 172 23.43 2.55 5.65
CA GLY A 172 23.42 2.81 7.10
C GLY A 172 23.18 1.59 7.97
N LEU A 173 22.95 0.41 7.38
CA LEU A 173 22.77 -0.85 8.10
C LEU A 173 23.92 -1.84 7.79
N PRO A 174 24.28 -2.72 8.72
CA PRO A 174 25.23 -3.80 8.47
C PRO A 174 24.76 -4.77 7.37
N ASN A 175 25.61 -4.98 6.37
CA ASN A 175 25.43 -5.95 5.29
C ASN A 175 26.58 -6.96 5.34
N THR A 176 26.27 -8.26 5.33
CA THR A 176 27.30 -9.30 5.15
C THR A 176 27.33 -9.73 3.69
N VAL A 177 28.44 -9.44 3.00
CA VAL A 177 28.63 -9.74 1.58
C VAL A 177 29.67 -10.82 1.42
N TRP A 178 29.32 -11.88 0.71
CA TRP A 178 30.27 -12.91 0.31
C TRP A 178 31.00 -12.51 -0.97
N PHE A 179 32.26 -12.90 -1.08
CA PHE A 179 33.10 -12.74 -2.25
C PHE A 179 33.73 -14.09 -2.58
N ARG A 180 33.98 -14.29 -3.87
CA ARG A 180 34.72 -15.44 -4.36
C ARG A 180 36.02 -15.02 -5.02
N VAL A 181 37.03 -15.87 -4.89
CA VAL A 181 38.29 -15.78 -5.62
C VAL A 181 38.32 -16.91 -6.63
N ILE A 182 38.45 -16.56 -7.89
CA ILE A 182 38.45 -17.51 -9.01
C ILE A 182 39.64 -17.28 -9.93
N ASP A 183 40.07 -18.34 -10.61
CA ASP A 183 41.06 -18.24 -11.68
C ASP A 183 40.45 -17.79 -13.02
N THR A 184 41.28 -17.78 -14.07
CA THR A 184 40.86 -17.45 -15.45
C THR A 184 39.81 -18.42 -16.01
N ALA A 185 39.81 -19.69 -15.57
CA ALA A 185 38.80 -20.68 -15.93
C ALA A 185 37.49 -20.51 -15.14
N GLY A 186 37.52 -19.81 -14.01
CA GLY A 186 36.37 -19.61 -13.11
C GLY A 186 36.31 -20.62 -11.96
N ALA A 187 37.37 -21.41 -11.75
CA ALA A 187 37.46 -22.34 -10.64
C ALA A 187 37.86 -21.61 -9.33
N PRO A 188 37.33 -22.04 -8.17
CA PRO A 188 37.64 -21.40 -6.87
C PRO A 188 39.08 -21.68 -6.42
N VAL A 189 39.77 -20.61 -5.99
CA VAL A 189 41.19 -20.62 -5.60
C VAL A 189 41.37 -20.15 -4.17
N ASP A 190 42.14 -20.90 -3.38
CA ASP A 190 42.56 -20.44 -2.04
C ASP A 190 43.69 -19.44 -2.20
N ALA A 191 43.56 -18.28 -1.55
CA ALA A 191 44.43 -17.16 -1.79
C ALA A 191 44.53 -16.27 -0.55
N ARG A 192 45.53 -15.41 -0.55
CA ARG A 192 45.57 -14.24 0.31
C ARG A 192 45.03 -13.04 -0.46
N VAL A 193 44.01 -12.39 0.07
CA VAL A 193 43.41 -11.18 -0.52
C VAL A 193 43.76 -9.98 0.34
N GLU A 194 44.29 -8.95 -0.29
CA GLU A 194 44.53 -7.63 0.30
C GLU A 194 43.46 -6.65 -0.17
N VAL A 195 42.91 -5.85 0.76
CA VAL A 195 42.04 -4.72 0.43
C VAL A 195 42.92 -3.51 0.24
N GLU A 196 43.26 -3.19 -1.01
CA GLU A 196 44.22 -2.12 -1.32
C GLU A 196 43.58 -0.75 -1.17
N LYS A 197 42.32 -0.62 -1.58
CA LYS A 197 41.59 0.64 -1.53
C LYS A 197 40.11 0.44 -1.34
N LEU A 198 39.54 1.33 -0.54
CA LEU A 198 38.11 1.56 -0.42
C LEU A 198 37.83 3.01 -0.85
N SER A 199 36.89 3.20 -1.77
CA SER A 199 36.32 4.51 -2.07
C SER A 199 34.82 4.52 -1.74
N GLY A 200 34.34 5.61 -1.16
CA GLY A 200 33.00 5.72 -0.58
C GLY A 200 33.05 5.79 0.95
N LEU A 201 31.92 6.16 1.56
CA LEU A 201 31.77 6.27 3.01
C LEU A 201 31.13 4.99 3.55
N GLN A 202 31.69 4.44 4.62
CA GLN A 202 31.08 3.38 5.44
C GLN A 202 31.47 3.54 6.91
N ASP A 203 30.72 2.90 7.79
CA ASP A 203 30.90 3.04 9.25
C ASP A 203 31.72 1.90 9.90
N LEU A 204 32.12 0.89 9.12
CA LEU A 204 32.92 -0.25 9.61
C LEU A 204 34.32 -0.25 9.01
N GLU A 205 35.32 -0.59 9.83
CA GLU A 205 36.69 -0.83 9.35
C GLU A 205 36.77 -2.18 8.63
N LEU A 206 37.49 -2.20 7.51
CA LEU A 206 37.74 -3.45 6.76
C LEU A 206 39.05 -4.09 7.19
N PRO A 207 39.12 -5.43 7.22
CA PRO A 207 40.40 -6.11 7.33
C PRO A 207 41.28 -5.78 6.11
N GLN A 208 42.55 -5.46 6.36
CA GLN A 208 43.51 -5.19 5.28
C GLN A 208 43.94 -6.46 4.54
N THR A 209 43.98 -7.60 5.24
CA THR A 209 44.37 -8.90 4.69
C THR A 209 43.38 -9.97 5.11
N ILE A 210 43.00 -10.81 4.15
CA ILE A 210 41.99 -11.85 4.29
C ILE A 210 42.58 -13.15 3.76
N ILE A 211 42.48 -14.22 4.55
CA ILE A 211 42.85 -15.56 4.11
C ILE A 211 41.60 -16.23 3.55
N VAL A 212 41.66 -16.60 2.28
CA VAL A 212 40.54 -17.17 1.53
C VAL A 212 40.66 -18.69 1.53
N GLN A 213 39.55 -19.36 1.86
CA GLN A 213 39.45 -20.82 1.86
C GLN A 213 38.28 -21.27 1.01
N HIS A 214 38.51 -22.32 0.23
CA HIS A 214 37.63 -22.76 -0.84
C HIS A 214 37.27 -21.63 -1.81
N GLY A 215 38.20 -20.69 -2.04
CA GLY A 215 37.93 -19.50 -2.85
C GLY A 215 36.79 -18.62 -2.34
N LEU A 216 36.47 -18.61 -1.04
CA LEU A 216 35.41 -17.79 -0.45
C LEU A 216 35.88 -16.99 0.76
N PHE A 217 35.37 -15.77 0.89
CA PHE A 217 35.47 -14.95 2.09
C PHE A 217 34.28 -13.99 2.20
N SER A 218 34.03 -13.45 3.39
CA SER A 218 32.95 -12.49 3.64
C SER A 218 33.48 -11.17 4.19
N LEU A 219 32.84 -10.06 3.84
CA LEU A 219 33.04 -8.75 4.47
C LEU A 219 31.74 -8.27 5.10
N ASN A 220 31.85 -7.65 6.27
CA ASN A 220 30.76 -6.88 6.86
C ASN A 220 30.94 -5.41 6.45
N LEU A 221 29.95 -4.88 5.73
CA LEU A 221 29.95 -3.54 5.17
C LEU A 221 28.78 -2.75 5.76
N GLN A 222 29.00 -1.50 6.16
CA GLN A 222 27.91 -0.60 6.58
C GLN A 222 27.98 0.70 5.76
N PRO A 223 27.53 0.65 4.49
CA PRO A 223 27.74 1.73 3.55
C PRO A 223 26.88 2.96 3.89
N VAL A 224 27.48 4.14 3.85
CA VAL A 224 26.77 5.43 3.81
C VAL A 224 26.56 5.88 2.37
N THR A 225 27.50 5.54 1.47
CA THR A 225 27.40 5.77 0.02
C THR A 225 27.65 4.48 -0.77
N ALA A 226 27.54 4.53 -2.10
CA ALA A 226 28.08 3.46 -2.95
C ALA A 226 29.57 3.22 -2.65
N LEU A 227 30.01 1.97 -2.78
CA LEU A 227 31.36 1.53 -2.45
C LEU A 227 32.08 1.03 -3.69
N LYS A 228 33.37 1.38 -3.79
CA LYS A 228 34.33 0.81 -4.72
C LYS A 228 35.42 0.13 -3.91
N LEU A 229 35.59 -1.18 -4.10
CA LEU A 229 36.59 -2.00 -3.44
C LEU A 229 37.64 -2.43 -4.46
N GLU A 230 38.91 -2.17 -4.17
CA GLU A 230 40.05 -2.65 -4.97
C GLU A 230 40.75 -3.74 -4.16
N PHE A 231 40.79 -4.94 -4.73
CA PHE A 231 41.36 -6.14 -4.13
C PHE A 231 42.58 -6.60 -4.90
N LYS A 232 43.56 -7.14 -4.17
CA LYS A 232 44.69 -7.88 -4.73
C LYS A 232 44.71 -9.29 -4.18
N ALA A 233 44.55 -10.28 -5.05
CA ALA A 233 44.59 -11.70 -4.71
C ALA A 233 45.97 -12.29 -5.08
N VAL A 234 46.52 -13.12 -4.18
CA VAL A 234 47.81 -13.79 -4.36
C VAL A 234 47.70 -15.27 -3.95
N ASP A 235 48.10 -16.16 -4.86
CA ASP A 235 48.23 -17.62 -4.67
C ASP A 235 49.57 -18.08 -5.26
N GLY A 236 50.60 -18.21 -4.42
CA GLY A 236 51.98 -18.48 -4.87
C GLY A 236 52.51 -17.36 -5.78
N GLU A 237 52.85 -17.71 -7.02
CA GLU A 237 53.29 -16.75 -8.06
C GLU A 237 52.11 -16.10 -8.80
N ARG A 238 50.91 -16.65 -8.66
CA ARG A 238 49.72 -16.17 -9.36
C ARG A 238 49.15 -14.97 -8.62
N MET A 239 48.86 -13.91 -9.38
CA MET A 239 48.32 -12.67 -8.84
C MET A 239 47.23 -12.11 -9.72
N GLY A 240 46.33 -11.33 -9.11
CA GLY A 240 45.36 -10.54 -9.85
C GLY A 240 44.79 -9.42 -9.01
N GLU A 241 44.44 -8.33 -9.69
CA GLU A 241 43.79 -7.17 -9.09
C GLU A 241 42.34 -7.12 -9.58
N SER A 242 41.43 -6.72 -8.71
CA SER A 242 40.00 -6.68 -9.02
C SER A 242 39.35 -5.47 -8.42
N GLU A 243 38.55 -4.79 -9.23
CA GLU A 243 37.76 -3.62 -8.85
C GLU A 243 36.29 -4.01 -8.80
N VAL A 244 35.68 -3.89 -7.63
CA VAL A 244 34.28 -4.27 -7.38
C VAL A 244 33.46 -3.05 -6.98
N TRP A 245 32.35 -2.86 -7.68
CA TRP A 245 31.38 -1.79 -7.40
C TRP A 245 30.14 -2.37 -6.71
N LEU A 246 29.77 -1.75 -5.58
CA LEU A 246 28.55 -2.07 -4.83
C LEU A 246 27.71 -0.81 -4.65
N THR A 247 26.45 -0.86 -5.09
CA THR A 247 25.53 0.26 -5.02
C THR A 247 24.87 0.32 -3.65
N SER A 248 24.74 1.52 -3.06
CA SER A 248 23.94 1.70 -1.84
C SER A 248 22.49 2.06 -2.18
N VAL A 249 21.52 1.39 -1.57
CA VAL A 249 20.08 1.69 -1.70
C VAL A 249 19.52 2.23 -0.39
N ALA A 250 18.54 3.13 -0.50
CA ALA A 250 17.84 3.69 0.65
C ALA A 250 16.75 2.72 1.13
N ALA A 251 17.15 1.63 1.78
CA ALA A 251 16.24 0.68 2.40
C ALA A 251 16.22 0.83 3.93
N GLN A 252 15.07 0.59 4.54
CA GLN A 252 14.89 0.77 5.98
C GLN A 252 15.28 -0.45 6.82
N TYR A 253 15.37 -1.63 6.20
CA TYR A 253 15.59 -2.89 6.89
C TYR A 253 16.64 -3.77 6.22
N VAL A 254 17.35 -4.55 7.02
CA VAL A 254 18.16 -5.69 6.59
C VAL A 254 17.68 -6.94 7.31
N LEU A 255 17.41 -8.00 6.55
CA LEU A 255 17.07 -9.32 7.08
C LEU A 255 18.31 -10.23 7.06
N ARG A 256 18.54 -10.92 8.17
CA ARG A 256 19.47 -12.03 8.27
C ARG A 256 18.75 -13.26 8.81
N MET A 257 18.73 -14.34 8.03
CA MET A 257 18.22 -15.62 8.50
C MET A 257 19.21 -16.24 9.48
N GLN A 258 18.71 -16.90 10.53
CA GLN A 258 19.55 -17.62 11.49
C GLN A 258 20.11 -18.91 10.89
N GLU A 259 19.33 -19.54 10.01
CA GLU A 259 19.66 -20.80 9.35
C GLU A 259 19.51 -20.65 7.84
N SER A 260 20.42 -21.27 7.08
CA SER A 260 20.39 -21.27 5.61
C SER A 260 19.66 -22.46 5.01
N PHE A 261 19.38 -23.48 5.83
CA PHE A 261 18.57 -24.63 5.47
C PHE A 261 17.73 -25.09 6.65
N LEU A 262 16.56 -25.65 6.38
CA LEU A 262 15.55 -26.06 7.35
C LEU A 262 14.81 -27.31 6.90
N THR A 263 14.14 -27.99 7.83
CA THR A 263 13.15 -29.05 7.52
C THR A 263 11.77 -28.46 7.28
N PRO A 264 10.94 -29.02 6.38
CA PRO A 264 9.58 -28.52 6.09
C PRO A 264 8.68 -28.23 7.28
N GLU A 265 8.86 -28.94 8.40
CA GLU A 265 8.08 -28.78 9.64
C GLU A 265 8.64 -27.71 10.60
N GLY A 266 9.80 -27.14 10.28
CA GLY A 266 10.45 -26.11 11.09
C GLY A 266 9.86 -24.72 10.89
N SER A 267 10.34 -23.77 11.69
CA SER A 267 10.07 -22.35 11.49
C SER A 267 11.32 -21.65 11.02
N ALA A 268 11.20 -20.77 10.02
CA ALA A 268 12.32 -19.95 9.57
C ALA A 268 12.49 -18.75 10.50
N LYS A 269 13.62 -18.72 11.20
CA LYS A 269 13.96 -17.65 12.14
C LYS A 269 14.92 -16.66 11.53
N GLY A 270 14.70 -15.39 11.81
CA GLY A 270 15.51 -14.30 11.29
C GLY A 270 15.67 -13.18 12.30
N HIS A 271 16.72 -12.39 12.09
CA HIS A 271 16.96 -11.14 12.76
C HIS A 271 16.85 -10.00 11.76
N VAL A 272 16.12 -8.96 12.13
CA VAL A 272 15.88 -7.78 11.32
C VAL A 272 16.51 -6.60 12.02
N GLN A 273 17.34 -5.87 11.28
CA GLN A 273 17.87 -4.57 11.70
C GLN A 273 17.14 -3.46 10.96
N ALA A 274 16.90 -2.34 11.62
CA ALA A 274 16.16 -1.22 11.08
C ALA A 274 16.83 0.12 11.36
N LEU A 275 16.72 1.05 10.41
CA LEU A 275 17.14 2.44 10.61
C LEU A 275 16.24 3.17 11.63
N THR A 276 14.96 2.77 11.71
CA THR A 276 13.97 3.39 12.61
C THR A 276 13.91 2.68 13.96
N ARG A 277 13.59 3.43 15.02
CA ARG A 277 13.55 2.92 16.41
C ARG A 277 12.36 2.01 16.68
N GLN A 278 11.22 2.30 16.06
CA GLN A 278 9.99 1.54 16.24
C GLN A 278 9.24 1.55 14.92
N SER A 279 8.92 0.35 14.45
CA SER A 279 8.14 0.18 13.23
C SER A 279 7.42 -1.16 13.21
N GLY A 280 6.29 -1.17 12.51
CA GLY A 280 5.68 -2.41 12.05
C GLY A 280 6.54 -3.03 10.96
N LEU A 281 6.53 -4.36 10.92
CA LEU A 281 7.21 -5.14 9.90
C LEU A 281 6.21 -6.16 9.36
N LEU A 282 5.96 -6.15 8.06
CA LEU A 282 5.23 -7.22 7.40
C LEU A 282 6.23 -8.18 6.78
N VAL A 283 5.96 -9.47 6.92
CA VAL A 283 6.84 -10.53 6.43
C VAL A 283 6.00 -11.52 5.65
N ASP A 284 6.36 -11.71 4.39
CA ASP A 284 5.75 -12.69 3.50
C ASP A 284 6.70 -13.87 3.33
N THR A 285 6.13 -15.06 3.35
CA THR A 285 6.85 -16.31 3.09
C THR A 285 6.35 -16.93 1.81
N TYR A 286 7.26 -17.10 0.86
CA TYR A 286 7.02 -17.75 -0.42
C TYR A 286 7.71 -19.10 -0.42
N ILE A 287 7.00 -20.16 -0.79
CA ILE A 287 7.56 -21.50 -0.93
C ILE A 287 7.49 -21.89 -2.39
N ASP A 288 8.63 -22.21 -2.99
CA ASP A 288 8.74 -22.47 -4.43
C ASP A 288 8.01 -21.38 -5.25
N GLY A 289 8.12 -20.13 -4.79
CA GLY A 289 7.58 -18.93 -5.45
C GLY A 289 6.14 -18.60 -5.19
N HIS A 290 5.42 -19.52 -4.61
CA HIS A 290 4.05 -19.30 -4.22
C HIS A 290 3.99 -18.63 -2.86
N TRP A 291 3.24 -17.55 -2.75
CA TRP A 291 3.06 -16.84 -1.48
C TRP A 291 2.07 -17.59 -0.60
N GLN A 292 2.59 -18.23 0.46
CA GLN A 292 1.83 -19.16 1.30
C GLN A 292 1.46 -18.58 2.65
N ALA A 293 2.29 -17.71 3.22
CA ALA A 293 2.02 -17.09 4.51
C ALA A 293 2.39 -15.61 4.53
N ALA A 294 1.67 -14.86 5.37
CA ALA A 294 1.96 -13.47 5.70
C ALA A 294 1.90 -13.31 7.22
N SER A 295 2.76 -12.47 7.78
CA SER A 295 2.88 -12.24 9.21
C SER A 295 3.26 -10.78 9.51
N ALA A 296 2.87 -10.26 10.66
CA ALA A 296 3.34 -8.97 11.16
C ALA A 296 4.15 -9.14 12.44
N PHE A 297 5.23 -8.39 12.49
CA PHE A 297 6.10 -8.28 13.65
C PHE A 297 6.30 -6.81 13.98
N ARG A 298 6.98 -6.58 15.09
CA ARG A 298 7.42 -5.26 15.51
C ARG A 298 8.92 -5.27 15.69
N VAL A 299 9.57 -4.24 15.16
CA VAL A 299 10.97 -3.93 15.45
C VAL A 299 11.00 -2.89 16.56
N ALA A 300 11.85 -3.08 17.55
CA ALA A 300 12.03 -2.16 18.66
C ALA A 300 13.53 -1.91 18.90
N ASN A 301 13.89 -0.65 19.15
CA ASN A 301 15.28 -0.24 19.37
C ASN A 301 16.22 -0.65 18.21
N HIS A 302 15.78 -0.43 16.97
CA HIS A 302 16.53 -0.75 15.73
C HIS A 302 16.69 -2.24 15.41
N GLU A 303 16.10 -3.14 16.19
CA GLU A 303 16.21 -4.58 15.95
C GLU A 303 14.94 -5.39 16.28
N GLY A 304 14.82 -6.58 15.71
CA GLY A 304 13.68 -7.47 15.92
C GLY A 304 13.95 -8.89 15.49
N GLY A 305 13.31 -9.85 16.17
CA GLY A 305 13.28 -11.25 15.75
C GLY A 305 12.03 -11.54 14.93
N ILE A 306 12.17 -12.36 13.90
CA ILE A 306 11.05 -12.92 13.15
C ILE A 306 11.09 -14.45 13.25
N GLU A 307 9.91 -15.05 13.28
CA GLU A 307 9.73 -16.49 13.18
C GLU A 307 8.55 -16.73 12.27
N VAL A 308 8.81 -17.24 11.06
CA VAL A 308 7.79 -17.46 10.05
C VAL A 308 7.63 -18.93 9.73
N PHE A 309 6.37 -19.34 9.62
CA PHE A 309 6.01 -20.70 9.24
C PHE A 309 6.17 -20.90 7.74
N HIS A 310 6.50 -22.13 7.37
CA HIS A 310 6.57 -22.57 5.99
C HIS A 310 5.99 -23.98 5.83
N GLY A 311 5.68 -24.33 4.59
CA GLY A 311 5.17 -25.66 4.22
C GLY A 311 6.21 -26.51 3.49
N PRO A 312 5.80 -27.66 2.94
CA PRO A 312 6.63 -28.48 2.08
C PRO A 312 7.01 -27.75 0.80
N GLY A 313 8.26 -27.93 0.37
CA GLY A 313 8.83 -27.31 -0.82
C GLY A 313 10.33 -27.54 -0.87
N ARG A 314 11.01 -26.87 -1.81
CA ARG A 314 12.47 -26.95 -1.97
C ARG A 314 13.17 -25.70 -1.47
N MET A 315 12.50 -24.56 -1.55
CA MET A 315 13.07 -23.28 -1.14
C MET A 315 12.00 -22.37 -0.57
N ALA A 316 12.29 -21.78 0.59
CA ALA A 316 11.54 -20.69 1.16
C ALA A 316 12.22 -19.35 0.83
N ARG A 317 11.44 -18.33 0.49
CA ARG A 317 11.86 -16.94 0.39
C ARG A 317 11.09 -16.14 1.42
N VAL A 318 11.81 -15.52 2.34
CA VAL A 318 11.26 -14.62 3.36
C VAL A 318 11.51 -13.19 2.90
N GLN A 319 10.43 -12.41 2.78
CA GLN A 319 10.47 -11.08 2.20
C GLN A 319 9.79 -10.07 3.12
N ILE A 320 10.45 -8.93 3.35
CA ILE A 320 10.04 -7.97 4.38
C ILE A 320 9.61 -6.63 3.80
N TYR A 321 8.62 -6.03 4.46
CA TYR A 321 8.01 -4.76 4.09
C TYR A 321 7.77 -3.92 5.33
N GLU A 322 7.77 -2.59 5.18
CA GLU A 322 7.50 -1.66 6.27
C GLU A 322 6.01 -1.56 6.56
N SER A 323 5.21 -1.42 5.51
CA SER A 323 3.77 -1.21 5.65
C SER A 323 3.02 -1.55 4.37
N PHE A 324 1.70 -1.58 4.47
CA PHE A 324 0.77 -1.69 3.35
C PHE A 324 0.77 -0.48 2.41
N PHE A 325 1.19 0.69 2.90
CA PHE A 325 1.07 1.96 2.18
C PHE A 325 2.42 2.50 1.67
N GLY A 326 3.48 1.70 1.80
CA GLY A 326 4.82 2.04 1.34
C GLY A 326 4.99 1.93 -0.17
N VAL A 327 6.05 2.53 -0.71
CA VAL A 327 6.36 2.54 -2.14
C VAL A 327 6.75 1.14 -2.62
N GLY A 328 5.76 0.37 -3.08
CA GLY A 328 5.80 -0.62 -4.16
C GLY A 328 6.81 -1.78 -4.16
N THR A 329 7.73 -1.91 -3.21
CA THR A 329 8.75 -2.98 -3.22
C THR A 329 9.07 -3.48 -1.82
N ALA A 330 9.52 -4.73 -1.74
CA ALA A 330 10.06 -5.24 -0.48
C ALA A 330 11.38 -4.56 -0.13
N TRP A 331 11.57 -4.32 1.16
CA TRP A 331 12.79 -3.73 1.68
C TRP A 331 13.94 -4.72 1.72
N ASP A 332 13.68 -6.00 1.99
CA ASP A 332 14.69 -7.04 1.89
C ASP A 332 14.08 -8.43 1.63
N SER A 333 14.91 -9.36 1.17
CA SER A 333 14.49 -10.72 0.82
C SER A 333 15.63 -11.71 1.03
N ARG A 334 15.34 -12.87 1.65
CA ARG A 334 16.32 -13.94 1.89
C ARG A 334 15.74 -15.29 1.54
N TYR A 335 16.59 -16.14 0.96
CA TYR A 335 16.26 -17.53 0.67
C TYR A 335 16.77 -18.45 1.77
N VAL A 336 16.03 -19.52 2.00
CA VAL A 336 16.38 -20.65 2.85
C VAL A 336 16.04 -21.93 2.09
N VAL A 337 16.93 -22.90 2.09
CA VAL A 337 16.68 -24.19 1.41
C VAL A 337 15.90 -25.13 2.33
N LEU A 338 14.92 -25.84 1.78
CA LEU A 338 14.18 -26.84 2.50
C LEU A 338 14.75 -28.23 2.18
N THR A 339 15.01 -29.03 3.21
CA THR A 339 15.60 -30.38 3.13
C THR A 339 14.94 -31.32 4.13
N ASP A 340 14.91 -32.61 3.85
CA ASP A 340 14.23 -33.58 4.72
C ASP A 340 14.96 -33.87 6.04
N GLU A 341 16.25 -33.53 6.14
CA GLU A 341 17.09 -33.84 7.29
C GLU A 341 17.89 -32.62 7.77
N LEU A 342 18.25 -32.59 9.06
CA LEU A 342 19.15 -31.60 9.64
C LEU A 342 20.61 -32.11 9.69
N GLY A 343 21.54 -31.21 10.03
CA GLY A 343 22.96 -31.53 10.19
C GLY A 343 23.72 -31.59 8.86
N VAL A 344 24.87 -32.26 8.86
CA VAL A 344 25.81 -32.22 7.72
C VAL A 344 25.21 -32.79 6.44
N LYS A 345 24.41 -33.86 6.53
CA LYS A 345 23.76 -34.47 5.37
C LYS A 345 22.72 -33.53 4.76
N GLY A 346 21.83 -32.99 5.58
CA GLY A 346 20.86 -31.96 5.19
C GLY A 346 21.50 -30.74 4.55
N CYS A 347 22.57 -30.20 5.17
CA CYS A 347 23.31 -29.08 4.62
C CYS A 347 23.90 -29.41 3.24
N ARG A 348 24.52 -30.59 3.08
CA ARG A 348 25.11 -31.00 1.80
C ARG A 348 24.04 -31.16 0.72
N ASP A 349 22.87 -31.68 1.06
CA ASP A 349 21.75 -31.80 0.13
C ASP A 349 21.18 -30.42 -0.24
N ALA A 350 21.04 -29.53 0.74
CA ALA A 350 20.66 -28.14 0.52
C ALA A 350 21.67 -27.38 -0.38
N LEU A 351 22.97 -27.58 -0.14
CA LEU A 351 24.04 -26.99 -0.94
C LEU A 351 24.05 -27.53 -2.37
N ARG A 352 23.91 -28.85 -2.56
CA ARG A 352 23.75 -29.43 -3.91
C ARG A 352 22.54 -28.86 -4.61
N HIS A 353 21.44 -28.68 -3.89
CA HIS A 353 20.26 -28.04 -4.44
C HIS A 353 20.62 -26.62 -4.90
N ALA A 354 21.13 -25.75 -4.01
CA ALA A 354 21.50 -24.37 -4.30
C ALA A 354 22.52 -24.22 -5.45
N LEU A 355 23.55 -25.05 -5.50
CA LEU A 355 24.57 -25.04 -6.55
C LEU A 355 24.01 -25.38 -7.94
N ARG A 356 23.07 -26.32 -8.03
CA ARG A 356 22.35 -26.60 -9.29
C ARG A 356 21.55 -25.40 -9.78
N LEU A 357 21.09 -24.54 -8.87
CA LEU A 357 20.34 -23.32 -9.21
C LEU A 357 21.31 -22.27 -9.77
N VAL A 358 22.44 -22.07 -9.10
CA VAL A 358 23.47 -21.10 -9.50
C VAL A 358 24.16 -21.46 -10.83
N ASP A 359 24.35 -22.76 -11.12
CA ASP A 359 24.85 -23.25 -12.41
C ASP A 359 24.07 -22.66 -13.60
N THR A 360 22.74 -22.62 -13.49
CA THR A 360 21.85 -22.09 -14.53
C THR A 360 21.90 -20.56 -14.70
N ALA A 361 22.53 -19.83 -13.77
CA ALA A 361 22.63 -18.38 -13.76
C ALA A 361 23.96 -17.84 -14.33
N GLY A 362 24.68 -18.65 -15.13
CA GLY A 362 25.93 -18.26 -15.77
C GLY A 362 27.17 -18.45 -14.89
N GLN A 363 27.05 -19.20 -13.79
CA GLN A 363 28.13 -19.46 -12.82
C GLN A 363 28.60 -20.92 -12.82
N LYS A 364 28.47 -21.57 -13.97
CA LYS A 364 28.65 -23.00 -14.18
C LYS A 364 29.96 -23.57 -13.63
N VAL A 365 31.11 -22.99 -14.02
CA VAL A 365 32.42 -23.55 -13.64
C VAL A 365 32.63 -23.55 -12.13
N TRP A 366 32.29 -22.43 -11.48
CA TRP A 366 32.38 -22.33 -10.02
C TRP A 366 31.41 -23.31 -9.33
N ALA A 367 30.17 -23.40 -9.82
CA ALA A 367 29.16 -24.29 -9.25
C ALA A 367 29.54 -25.78 -9.39
N GLU A 368 30.05 -26.19 -10.55
CA GLU A 368 30.57 -27.54 -10.80
C GLU A 368 31.76 -27.87 -9.89
N ALA A 369 32.72 -26.95 -9.77
CA ALA A 369 33.87 -27.12 -8.89
C ALA A 369 33.47 -27.28 -7.42
N MET A 370 32.49 -26.51 -6.95
CA MET A 370 31.95 -26.65 -5.60
C MET A 370 31.17 -27.96 -5.44
N MET A 371 30.40 -28.38 -6.45
CA MET A 371 29.63 -29.63 -6.43
C MET A 371 30.51 -30.84 -6.12
N TRP A 372 31.70 -30.90 -6.73
CA TRP A 372 32.68 -31.96 -6.49
C TRP A 372 33.21 -32.00 -5.05
N ARG A 373 33.25 -30.84 -4.37
CA ARG A 373 33.78 -30.71 -2.99
C ARG A 373 32.73 -30.93 -1.91
N VAL A 374 31.42 -30.84 -2.23
CA VAL A 374 30.33 -30.91 -1.24
C VAL A 374 30.43 -32.13 -0.32
N GLY A 375 30.82 -33.29 -0.86
CA GLY A 375 30.94 -34.53 -0.07
C GLY A 375 31.97 -34.46 1.07
N GLY A 376 32.96 -33.58 0.98
CA GLY A 376 34.01 -33.41 1.98
C GLY A 376 33.77 -32.31 3.00
N PHE A 377 32.77 -31.43 2.81
CA PHE A 377 32.56 -30.30 3.72
C PHE A 377 31.98 -30.73 5.06
N GLU A 378 32.60 -30.27 6.14
CA GLU A 378 32.01 -30.32 7.48
C GLU A 378 30.83 -29.35 7.59
N LEU A 379 29.99 -29.52 8.60
CA LEU A 379 28.75 -28.73 8.74
C LEU A 379 28.99 -27.21 8.69
N ARG A 380 30.03 -26.72 9.38
CA ARG A 380 30.37 -25.29 9.41
C ARG A 380 30.79 -24.77 8.03
N GLU A 381 31.61 -25.52 7.31
CA GLU A 381 32.08 -25.17 5.97
C GLU A 381 30.93 -25.21 4.96
N CYS A 382 30.10 -26.26 5.04
CA CYS A 382 28.92 -26.42 4.22
C CYS A 382 27.96 -25.24 4.39
N ASN A 383 27.67 -24.82 5.63
CA ASN A 383 26.85 -23.64 5.91
C ASN A 383 27.43 -22.37 5.31
N ARG A 384 28.74 -22.17 5.45
CA ARG A 384 29.44 -21.02 4.88
C ARG A 384 29.29 -20.94 3.36
N VAL A 385 29.50 -22.06 2.68
CA VAL A 385 29.37 -22.14 1.21
C VAL A 385 27.90 -21.99 0.80
N LEU A 386 26.96 -22.56 1.55
CA LEU A 386 25.53 -22.44 1.30
C LEU A 386 25.05 -20.99 1.44
N GLU A 387 25.39 -20.30 2.52
CA GLU A 387 25.08 -18.86 2.70
C GLU A 387 25.55 -18.03 1.51
N ALA A 388 26.81 -18.23 1.09
CA ALA A 388 27.39 -17.55 -0.06
C ALA A 388 26.65 -17.88 -1.36
N THR A 389 26.32 -19.15 -1.57
CA THR A 389 25.58 -19.63 -2.76
C THR A 389 24.18 -19.03 -2.83
N LEU A 390 23.49 -18.89 -1.70
CA LEU A 390 22.15 -18.30 -1.64
C LEU A 390 22.13 -16.80 -1.99
N GLN A 391 23.21 -16.06 -1.75
CA GLN A 391 23.31 -14.65 -2.16
C GLN A 391 23.50 -14.45 -3.67
N LEU A 392 23.96 -15.50 -4.39
CA LEU A 392 24.01 -15.51 -5.86
C LEU A 392 22.64 -15.74 -6.51
N ILE A 393 21.65 -16.21 -5.76
CA ILE A 393 20.29 -16.39 -6.28
C ILE A 393 19.66 -15.00 -6.45
N PRO A 394 19.06 -14.69 -7.62
CA PRO A 394 18.40 -13.41 -7.85
C PRO A 394 17.40 -13.05 -6.73
N THR A 395 17.66 -11.93 -6.06
CA THR A 395 16.71 -11.35 -5.12
C THR A 395 15.51 -10.82 -5.88
N ASN A 396 14.33 -11.08 -5.33
CA ASN A 396 13.08 -10.57 -5.86
C ASN A 396 12.48 -9.62 -4.83
N PHE A 397 12.14 -8.40 -5.26
CA PHE A 397 11.51 -7.37 -4.44
C PHE A 397 10.08 -7.12 -4.90
N GLU A 398 9.34 -8.20 -5.12
CA GLU A 398 7.96 -8.16 -5.58
C GLU A 398 7.03 -7.36 -4.67
N GLU A 399 6.31 -6.43 -5.28
CA GLU A 399 5.09 -5.90 -4.69
C GLU A 399 4.06 -7.03 -4.60
N PRO A 400 3.47 -7.25 -3.42
CA PRO A 400 2.36 -8.17 -3.31
C PRO A 400 1.16 -7.60 -4.07
N PRO A 401 0.51 -8.39 -4.93
CA PRO A 401 -0.62 -7.92 -5.72
C PRO A 401 -1.78 -7.47 -4.84
N VAL A 402 -2.41 -6.37 -5.23
CA VAL A 402 -3.66 -5.92 -4.61
C VAL A 402 -4.79 -6.82 -5.10
N LEU A 403 -5.46 -7.50 -4.16
CA LEU A 403 -6.68 -8.26 -4.41
C LEU A 403 -7.89 -7.32 -4.46
N LEU A 404 -7.96 -6.42 -3.49
CA LEU A 404 -9.09 -5.53 -3.30
C LEU A 404 -8.64 -4.22 -2.64
N SER A 405 -9.04 -3.09 -3.18
CA SER A 405 -8.82 -1.77 -2.59
C SER A 405 -10.04 -0.91 -2.82
N THR A 406 -10.86 -0.73 -1.78
CA THR A 406 -12.22 -0.19 -1.95
C THR A 406 -12.27 1.33 -1.85
N LYS A 407 -11.28 1.97 -1.21
CA LYS A 407 -11.32 3.41 -0.90
C LYS A 407 -11.66 4.30 -2.10
N ALA A 408 -10.94 4.14 -3.22
CA ALA A 408 -11.15 4.98 -4.39
C ALA A 408 -12.51 4.72 -5.06
N GLN A 409 -12.88 3.45 -5.18
CA GLN A 409 -14.14 3.04 -5.80
C GLN A 409 -15.35 3.46 -4.98
N ASP A 410 -15.28 3.33 -3.65
CA ASP A 410 -16.36 3.71 -2.75
C ASP A 410 -16.48 5.23 -2.63
N GLN A 411 -15.35 5.95 -2.69
CA GLN A 411 -15.37 7.42 -2.75
C GLN A 411 -16.06 7.90 -4.02
N GLU A 412 -15.74 7.33 -5.17
CA GLU A 412 -16.39 7.69 -6.45
C GLU A 412 -17.91 7.42 -6.42
N LYS A 413 -18.33 6.25 -5.89
CA LYS A 413 -19.75 5.92 -5.74
C LYS A 413 -20.46 6.87 -4.77
N LEU A 414 -19.81 7.21 -3.67
CA LEU A 414 -20.36 8.13 -2.69
C LEU A 414 -20.51 9.53 -3.27
N ASP A 415 -19.49 10.05 -3.95
CA ASP A 415 -19.52 11.36 -4.58
C ASP A 415 -20.64 11.44 -5.64
N ALA A 416 -20.83 10.37 -6.42
CA ALA A 416 -21.94 10.27 -7.38
C ALA A 416 -23.32 10.26 -6.70
N TRP A 417 -23.48 9.52 -5.60
CA TRP A 417 -24.72 9.51 -4.82
C TRP A 417 -25.01 10.86 -4.16
N ILE A 418 -23.99 11.50 -3.57
CA ILE A 418 -24.10 12.84 -2.99
C ILE A 418 -24.58 13.81 -4.06
N ALA A 419 -23.96 13.82 -5.24
CA ALA A 419 -24.34 14.70 -6.34
C ALA A 419 -25.80 14.47 -6.78
N GLU A 420 -26.24 13.22 -6.89
CA GLU A 420 -27.62 12.90 -7.25
C GLU A 420 -28.63 13.38 -6.20
N VAL A 421 -28.39 13.08 -4.92
CA VAL A 421 -29.30 13.45 -3.82
C VAL A 421 -29.31 14.96 -3.61
N GLN A 422 -28.15 15.61 -3.65
CA GLN A 422 -28.04 17.07 -3.59
C GLN A 422 -28.80 17.73 -4.74
N GLY A 423 -28.70 17.20 -5.97
CA GLY A 423 -29.46 17.70 -7.10
C GLY A 423 -30.97 17.66 -6.84
N ARG A 424 -31.49 16.55 -6.30
CA ARG A 424 -32.91 16.41 -5.95
C ARG A 424 -33.34 17.37 -4.82
N ILE A 425 -32.55 17.49 -3.75
CA ILE A 425 -32.83 18.39 -2.64
C ILE A 425 -32.78 19.86 -3.10
N MET A 426 -31.80 20.22 -3.94
CA MET A 426 -31.66 21.56 -4.50
C MET A 426 -32.89 21.93 -5.33
N ILE A 427 -33.36 21.04 -6.21
CA ILE A 427 -34.60 21.25 -6.96
C ILE A 427 -35.78 21.49 -6.01
N ALA A 428 -35.91 20.70 -4.94
CA ALA A 428 -36.96 20.89 -3.94
C ALA A 428 -36.85 22.24 -3.19
N ILE A 429 -35.63 22.69 -2.84
CA ILE A 429 -35.38 24.00 -2.24
C ILE A 429 -35.79 25.12 -3.22
N VAL A 430 -35.40 25.03 -4.49
CA VAL A 430 -35.76 26.02 -5.52
C VAL A 430 -37.28 26.10 -5.68
N PHE A 431 -37.97 24.96 -5.79
CA PHE A 431 -39.44 24.94 -5.84
C PHE A 431 -40.08 25.53 -4.58
N ALA A 432 -39.58 25.18 -3.39
CA ALA A 432 -40.06 25.73 -2.14
C ALA A 432 -39.89 27.25 -2.10
N LEU A 433 -38.73 27.78 -2.52
CA LEU A 433 -38.47 29.22 -2.60
C LEU A 433 -39.40 29.91 -3.60
N LEU A 434 -39.63 29.32 -4.78
CA LEU A 434 -40.57 29.85 -5.78
C LEU A 434 -42.01 29.92 -5.23
N ILE A 435 -42.46 28.89 -4.50
CA ILE A 435 -43.78 28.88 -3.85
C ILE A 435 -43.84 29.98 -2.78
N GLY A 436 -42.80 30.13 -1.96
CA GLY A 436 -42.70 31.18 -0.95
C GLY A 436 -42.74 32.57 -1.57
N PHE A 437 -42.03 32.77 -2.68
CA PHE A 437 -42.05 34.00 -3.46
C PHE A 437 -43.45 34.33 -3.97
N LEU A 438 -44.14 33.34 -4.57
CA LEU A 438 -45.51 33.51 -5.06
C LEU A 438 -46.45 33.94 -3.92
N PHE A 439 -46.26 33.38 -2.73
CA PHE A 439 -47.04 33.72 -1.54
C PHE A 439 -46.80 35.16 -1.08
N VAL A 440 -45.55 35.63 -1.10
CA VAL A 440 -45.18 37.02 -0.79
C VAL A 440 -45.80 37.96 -1.82
N VAL A 441 -45.72 37.64 -3.12
CA VAL A 441 -46.33 38.45 -4.18
C VAL A 441 -47.85 38.56 -3.98
N VAL A 442 -48.55 37.44 -3.73
CA VAL A 442 -49.99 37.44 -3.46
C VAL A 442 -50.34 38.29 -2.23
N LEU A 443 -49.57 38.19 -1.16
CA LEU A 443 -49.76 39.00 0.05
C LEU A 443 -49.57 40.49 -0.20
N VAL A 444 -48.54 40.87 -0.96
CA VAL A 444 -48.30 42.26 -1.34
C VAL A 444 -49.47 42.77 -2.18
N VAL A 445 -49.92 42.00 -3.18
CA VAL A 445 -51.07 42.37 -4.03
C VAL A 445 -52.36 42.50 -3.21
N GLN A 446 -52.65 41.55 -2.31
CA GLN A 446 -53.82 41.63 -1.43
C GLN A 446 -53.73 42.80 -0.43
N GLY A 447 -52.55 43.06 0.13
CA GLY A 447 -52.34 44.20 1.02
C GLY A 447 -52.50 45.54 0.31
N VAL A 448 -52.08 45.62 -0.95
CA VAL A 448 -52.30 46.78 -1.82
C VAL A 448 -53.79 46.95 -2.14
N ALA A 449 -54.49 45.87 -2.49
CA ALA A 449 -55.93 45.91 -2.78
C ALA A 449 -56.77 46.30 -1.54
N ALA A 450 -56.42 45.78 -0.36
CA ALA A 450 -57.05 46.13 0.91
C ALA A 450 -56.81 47.59 1.30
N ARG A 451 -55.62 48.15 1.04
CA ARG A 451 -55.36 49.58 1.24
C ARG A 451 -56.08 50.46 0.24
N ARG A 452 -56.21 50.05 -1.03
CA ARG A 452 -57.03 50.77 -2.02
C ARG A 452 -58.49 50.83 -1.61
N THR A 453 -59.05 49.72 -1.12
CA THR A 453 -60.43 49.67 -0.64
C THR A 453 -60.61 50.46 0.66
N GLN A 454 -59.65 50.47 1.58
CA GLN A 454 -59.69 51.34 2.76
C GLN A 454 -59.51 52.83 2.43
N ALA A 455 -58.67 53.18 1.46
CA ALA A 455 -58.51 54.55 0.98
C ALA A 455 -59.80 55.04 0.30
N MET A 456 -60.42 54.20 -0.56
CA MET A 456 -61.73 54.47 -1.16
C MET A 456 -62.84 54.59 -0.11
N ALA A 457 -62.85 53.71 0.91
CA ALA A 457 -63.85 53.77 1.99
C ALA A 457 -63.63 54.95 2.95
N MET A 458 -62.38 55.42 3.13
CA MET A 458 -62.10 56.66 3.84
C MET A 458 -62.55 57.88 3.03
N LEU A 459 -62.39 57.85 1.70
CA LEU A 459 -62.88 58.88 0.79
C LEU A 459 -64.43 58.95 0.78
N GLU A 460 -65.13 57.82 0.80
CA GLU A 460 -66.60 57.78 0.92
C GLU A 460 -67.12 58.18 2.32
N ALA A 461 -66.31 58.05 3.37
CA ALA A 461 -66.70 58.45 4.73
C ALA A 461 -66.42 59.93 5.03
N SER A 462 -65.60 60.61 4.23
CA SER A 462 -65.31 62.04 4.32
C SER A 462 -66.06 62.81 3.25
N ASP A 463 -67.35 63.03 3.50
CA ASP A 463 -68.19 64.01 2.79
C ASP A 463 -67.77 65.42 3.25
N LEU A 464 -66.62 65.89 2.76
CA LEU A 464 -66.11 67.25 2.96
C LEU A 464 -65.82 67.86 1.58
N GLU A 465 -66.78 68.66 1.13
CA GLU A 465 -66.61 69.66 0.07
C GLU A 465 -65.36 70.53 0.35
N ASP A 466 -64.63 70.84 -0.73
CA ASP A 466 -63.44 71.69 -0.89
C ASP A 466 -62.05 71.04 -0.77
N GLY A 467 -61.52 70.61 -1.94
CA GLY A 467 -60.09 70.36 -2.18
C GLY A 467 -59.75 69.10 -2.98
N GLU A 468 -60.71 68.51 -3.70
CA GLU A 468 -60.64 67.13 -4.18
C GLU A 468 -59.65 66.85 -5.33
N ASP A 469 -59.35 67.78 -6.22
CA ASP A 469 -58.51 67.46 -7.39
C ASP A 469 -56.99 67.49 -7.11
N GLU A 470 -56.51 68.33 -6.18
CA GLU A 470 -55.07 68.57 -6.01
C GLU A 470 -54.35 67.50 -5.16
N ILE A 471 -55.08 66.79 -4.29
CA ILE A 471 -54.50 65.75 -3.41
C ILE A 471 -54.49 64.39 -4.12
N ILE A 472 -55.52 64.07 -4.91
CA ILE A 472 -55.63 62.79 -5.62
C ILE A 472 -54.69 62.75 -6.85
N GLU A 473 -54.57 63.83 -7.63
CA GLU A 473 -53.59 63.92 -8.73
C GLU A 473 -52.14 63.89 -8.22
N ARG A 474 -51.87 64.45 -7.03
CA ARG A 474 -50.51 64.60 -6.51
C ARG A 474 -49.99 63.39 -5.74
N PHE A 475 -50.87 62.65 -5.05
CA PHE A 475 -50.48 61.47 -4.25
C PHE A 475 -50.86 60.12 -4.87
N GLY A 476 -51.80 60.07 -5.82
CA GLY A 476 -52.19 58.85 -6.54
C GLY A 476 -51.02 58.18 -7.31
N PRO A 477 -50.25 58.95 -8.11
CA PRO A 477 -49.06 58.43 -8.78
C PRO A 477 -47.98 58.04 -7.77
N LEU A 478 -47.77 58.85 -6.72
CA LEU A 478 -46.74 58.63 -5.71
C LEU A 478 -46.96 57.31 -4.95
N LEU A 479 -48.20 57.01 -4.57
CA LEU A 479 -48.57 55.74 -3.93
C LEU A 479 -48.42 54.55 -4.88
N PHE A 480 -48.76 54.70 -6.17
CA PHE A 480 -48.55 53.65 -7.17
C PHE A 480 -47.06 53.38 -7.41
N TYR A 481 -46.23 54.41 -7.56
CA TYR A 481 -44.78 54.27 -7.70
C TYR A 481 -44.13 53.66 -6.46
N THR A 482 -44.61 54.02 -5.26
CA THR A 482 -44.13 53.41 -4.01
C THR A 482 -44.52 51.94 -3.92
N GLN A 483 -45.71 51.57 -4.37
CA GLN A 483 -46.17 50.17 -4.42
C GLN A 483 -45.39 49.34 -5.45
N VAL A 484 -45.14 49.89 -6.64
CA VAL A 484 -44.30 49.27 -7.67
C VAL A 484 -42.86 49.15 -7.18
N ALA A 485 -42.33 50.14 -6.46
CA ALA A 485 -40.99 50.12 -5.87
C ALA A 485 -40.87 49.09 -4.74
N ILE A 486 -41.90 48.92 -3.89
CA ILE A 486 -41.92 47.86 -2.87
C ILE A 486 -42.00 46.50 -3.54
N LEU A 487 -42.85 46.32 -4.57
CA LEU A 487 -42.93 45.07 -5.31
C LEU A 487 -41.60 44.74 -5.98
N LEU A 488 -41.03 45.65 -6.79
CA LEU A 488 -39.73 45.49 -7.45
C LEU A 488 -38.58 45.31 -6.44
N GLY A 489 -38.61 46.03 -5.32
CA GLY A 489 -37.64 45.88 -4.24
C GLY A 489 -37.72 44.51 -3.58
N THR A 490 -38.93 43.98 -3.38
CA THR A 490 -39.14 42.63 -2.81
C THR A 490 -38.75 41.55 -3.81
N VAL A 491 -39.06 41.72 -5.10
CA VAL A 491 -38.59 40.83 -6.18
C VAL A 491 -37.07 40.87 -6.33
N GLY A 492 -36.48 42.05 -6.27
CA GLY A 492 -35.03 42.27 -6.35
C GLY A 492 -34.29 41.67 -5.16
N LEU A 493 -34.78 41.87 -3.93
CA LEU A 493 -34.18 41.27 -2.72
C LEU A 493 -34.34 39.75 -2.68
N PHE A 494 -35.49 39.24 -3.12
CA PHE A 494 -35.70 37.79 -3.18
C PHE A 494 -34.86 37.15 -4.28
N GLY A 495 -34.80 37.75 -5.46
CA GLY A 495 -33.93 37.33 -6.57
C GLY A 495 -32.46 37.41 -6.20
N ALA A 496 -32.02 38.50 -5.55
CA ALA A 496 -30.67 38.64 -5.03
C ALA A 496 -30.36 37.59 -3.96
N GLY A 497 -31.28 37.31 -3.04
CA GLY A 497 -31.13 36.24 -2.05
C GLY A 497 -31.04 34.84 -2.68
N LEU A 498 -31.82 34.59 -3.73
CA LEU A 498 -31.77 33.34 -4.50
C LEU A 498 -30.42 33.19 -5.22
N VAL A 499 -29.92 34.26 -5.83
CA VAL A 499 -28.60 34.30 -6.49
C VAL A 499 -27.47 34.17 -5.47
N LEU A 500 -27.60 34.77 -4.28
CA LEU A 500 -26.59 34.68 -3.22
C LEU A 500 -26.53 33.26 -2.65
N ILE A 501 -27.69 32.60 -2.46
CA ILE A 501 -27.76 31.20 -2.04
C ILE A 501 -27.23 30.26 -3.14
N LEU A 502 -27.57 30.51 -4.41
CA LEU A 502 -27.06 29.73 -5.55
C LEU A 502 -25.58 30.00 -5.88
N GLY A 503 -25.01 31.10 -5.40
CA GLY A 503 -23.62 31.51 -5.68
C GLY A 503 -22.63 31.34 -4.52
N LEU A 504 -23.12 31.08 -3.30
CA LEU A 504 -22.30 30.66 -2.13
C LEU A 504 -22.29 29.14 -1.92
N LEU A 505 -23.12 28.42 -2.67
CA LEU A 505 -23.13 26.96 -2.83
C LEU A 505 -22.50 26.62 -4.19
#